data_AF-A0A7T8GWJ4-F1
#
_entry.id   AF-A0A7T8GWJ4-F1
#
_cell.length_a   1.000
_cell.length_b   1.000
_cell.length_c   1.000
_cell.angle_alpha   90.00
_cell.angle_beta   90.00
_cell.angle_gamma   90.00
#
_symmetry.space_group_name_H-M   'P 1'
#
loop_
_entity.id
_entity.type
_entity.pdbx_description
1 polymer ?
#
loop_
_entity_poly.entity_id
_entity_poly.type
_entity_poly.pdbx_seq_one_letter_code
_entity_poly.pdbx_strand_id
1 'polypeptide(L)'
;MYDHYHVDMRKAYVHEFLSSHSQAAEAVMPDFEFPFYGHMMKTFYITTHGFLSFAPRLHNLMYKTQYIAPLRVKLDPSESENATVNYLSTG
;
A
#
# COMPACT_ATOMS: atom_id res chain seq x y z
N MET A 1 28.30 -4.65 -0.22
CA MET A 1 27.38 -5.80 -0.03
C MET A 1 26.05 -5.31 0.54
N TYR A 2 25.34 -4.42 -0.17
CA TYR A 2 24.05 -3.84 0.26
C TYR A 2 23.07 -3.60 -0.92
N ASP A 3 23.45 -3.95 -2.15
CA ASP A 3 22.75 -3.50 -3.36
C ASP A 3 21.59 -4.41 -3.80
N HIS A 4 21.46 -5.61 -3.22
CA HIS A 4 20.50 -6.61 -3.72
C HIS A 4 19.03 -6.29 -3.39
N TYR A 5 18.79 -5.46 -2.37
CA TYR A 5 17.43 -5.14 -1.90
C TYR A 5 16.97 -3.73 -2.28
N HIS A 6 17.77 -2.98 -3.05
CA HIS A 6 17.42 -1.64 -3.48
C HIS A 6 17.00 -1.64 -4.95
N VAL A 7 15.89 -0.98 -5.23
CA VAL A 7 15.47 -0.69 -6.59
C VAL A 7 16.23 0.55 -7.07
N ASP A 8 16.83 0.47 -8.26
CA ASP A 8 17.48 1.64 -8.88
C ASP A 8 16.42 2.66 -9.31
N MET A 9 16.31 3.75 -8.56
CA MET A 9 15.32 4.81 -8.78
C MET A 9 15.82 5.92 -9.72
N ARG A 10 17.01 5.84 -10.31
CA ARG A 10 17.59 6.93 -11.13
C ARG A 10 16.76 7.31 -12.36
N LYS A 11 15.93 6.38 -12.86
CA LYS A 11 15.02 6.59 -13.99
C LYS A 11 13.56 6.72 -13.58
N ALA A 12 13.27 6.76 -12.28
CA ALA A 12 11.90 6.86 -11.79
C ALA A 12 11.28 8.21 -12.17
N TYR A 13 9.98 8.20 -12.46
CA TYR A 13 9.21 9.40 -12.67
C TYR A 13 9.07 10.17 -11.34
N VAL A 14 9.28 11.49 -11.40
CA VAL A 14 9.13 12.37 -10.23
C VAL A 14 7.75 13.01 -10.29
N HIS A 15 6.91 12.73 -9.29
CA HIS A 15 5.60 13.38 -9.15
C HIS A 15 5.77 14.80 -8.61
N GLU A 16 5.76 15.82 -9.49
CA GLU A 16 5.95 17.23 -9.12
C GLU A 16 4.91 17.73 -8.10
N PHE A 17 3.64 17.32 -8.25
CA PHE A 17 2.56 17.70 -7.35
C PHE A 17 2.80 17.17 -5.93
N LEU A 18 3.08 15.87 -5.79
CA LEU A 18 3.42 15.26 -4.50
C LEU A 18 4.73 15.82 -3.92
N SER A 19 5.70 16.20 -4.76
CA SER A 19 6.98 16.75 -4.30
C SER A 19 6.89 18.18 -3.76
N SER A 20 5.83 18.91 -4.12
CA SER A 20 5.63 20.32 -3.75
C SER A 20 4.62 20.55 -2.62
N HIS A 21 3.92 19.50 -2.16
CA HIS A 21 2.88 19.60 -1.14
C HIS A 21 3.22 18.73 0.07
N SER A 22 3.11 19.27 1.29
CA SER A 22 3.30 18.47 2.51
C SER A 22 2.16 17.48 2.74
N GLN A 23 0.95 17.79 2.26
CA GLN A 23 -0.24 16.97 2.38
C GLN A 23 -0.95 16.84 1.04
N ALA A 24 -0.60 15.82 0.27
CA ALA A 24 -1.22 15.53 -1.02
C ALA A 24 -1.37 14.03 -1.29
N ALA A 25 -2.33 13.71 -2.14
CA ALA A 25 -2.53 12.36 -2.67
C ALA A 25 -2.78 12.44 -4.17
N GLU A 26 -2.17 11.53 -4.93
CA GLU A 26 -2.29 11.51 -6.39
C GLU A 26 -2.66 10.10 -6.84
N ALA A 27 -3.62 10.01 -7.76
CA ALA A 27 -4.08 8.74 -8.30
C ALA A 27 -3.01 8.12 -9.21
N VAL A 28 -2.79 6.82 -9.04
CA VAL A 28 -1.90 6.00 -9.86
C VAL A 28 -2.68 4.79 -10.35
N MET A 29 -2.51 4.50 -11.64
CA MET A 29 -3.09 3.35 -12.31
C MET A 29 -1.96 2.37 -12.65
N PRO A 30 -1.81 1.26 -11.92
CA PRO A 30 -0.84 0.23 -12.28
C PRO A 30 -1.28 -0.53 -13.54
N ASP A 31 -0.35 -1.23 -14.17
CA ASP A 31 -0.60 -2.08 -15.35
C ASP A 31 -1.32 -3.40 -15.03
N PHE A 32 -1.78 -3.58 -13.79
CA PHE A 32 -2.50 -4.76 -13.33
C PHE A 32 -3.72 -4.36 -12.48
N GLU A 33 -4.72 -5.23 -12.47
CA GLU A 33 -5.86 -5.12 -11.56
C GLU A 33 -5.61 -5.98 -10.33
N PHE A 34 -6.21 -5.60 -9.20
CA PHE A 34 -6.12 -6.41 -7.98
C PHE A 34 -7.40 -6.37 -7.17
N PRO A 35 -7.76 -7.45 -6.46
CA PRO A 35 -8.94 -7.48 -5.62
C PRO A 35 -8.72 -6.72 -4.31
N PHE A 36 -9.68 -5.89 -3.92
CA PHE A 36 -9.74 -5.21 -2.62
C PHE A 36 -11.18 -5.28 -2.09
N TYR A 37 -11.37 -5.96 -0.94
CA TYR A 37 -12.70 -6.19 -0.33
C TYR A 37 -13.79 -6.69 -1.31
N GLY A 38 -13.42 -7.59 -2.23
CA GLY A 38 -14.36 -8.16 -3.21
C GLY A 38 -14.58 -7.31 -4.46
N HIS A 39 -13.88 -6.18 -4.61
CA HIS A 39 -13.92 -5.34 -5.81
C HIS A 39 -12.58 -5.38 -6.55
N MET A 40 -12.61 -5.45 -7.90
CA MET A 40 -11.39 -5.31 -8.71
C MET A 40 -11.03 -3.84 -8.86
N MET A 41 -9.86 -3.47 -8.33
CA MET A 41 -9.32 -2.12 -8.36
C MET A 41 -8.28 -2.00 -9.47
N LYS A 42 -8.28 -0.84 -10.13
CA LYS A 42 -7.28 -0.44 -11.13
C LYS A 42 -6.58 0.88 -10.79
N THR A 43 -6.89 1.43 -9.61
CA THR A 43 -6.42 2.75 -9.21
C THR A 43 -6.27 2.78 -7.71
N PHE A 44 -5.16 3.33 -7.25
CA PHE A 44 -4.93 3.71 -5.85
C PHE A 44 -4.33 5.11 -5.81
N TYR A 45 -4.18 5.68 -4.63
CA TYR A 45 -3.61 6.99 -4.42
C TYR A 45 -2.30 6.87 -3.64
N ILE A 46 -1.22 7.46 -4.15
CA ILE A 46 0.03 7.62 -3.41
C ILE A 46 -0.08 8.88 -2.58
N THR A 47 0.22 8.80 -1.29
CA THR A 47 0.16 9.95 -0.37
C THR A 47 1.56 10.44 0.01
N THR A 48 1.69 11.74 0.24
CA THR A 48 2.93 12.36 0.76
C THR A 48 3.29 11.89 2.17
N HIS A 49 2.39 11.17 2.84
CA HIS A 49 2.59 10.57 4.16
C HIS A 49 3.13 9.13 4.11
N GLY A 50 3.54 8.64 2.93
CA GLY A 50 4.23 7.35 2.79
C GLY A 50 3.32 6.13 2.80
N PHE A 51 2.06 6.27 2.43
CA PHE A 51 1.12 5.15 2.32
C PHE A 51 0.23 5.21 1.07
N LEU A 52 -0.31 4.07 0.68
CA LEU A 52 -1.30 3.94 -0.40
C LEU A 52 -2.73 4.01 0.16
N SER A 53 -3.61 4.70 -0.56
CA SER A 53 -5.01 4.89 -0.20
C SER A 53 -5.94 4.55 -1.37
N PHE A 54 -7.19 4.16 -1.09
CA PHE A 54 -8.25 4.08 -2.11
C PHE A 54 -9.15 5.31 -2.15
N ALA A 55 -8.88 6.29 -1.28
CA ALA A 55 -9.68 7.50 -1.18
C ALA A 55 -8.94 8.72 -1.74
N PRO A 56 -9.63 9.54 -2.55
CA PRO A 56 -9.03 10.67 -3.25
C PRO A 56 -8.62 11.86 -2.38
N ARG A 57 -9.11 11.95 -1.13
CA ARG A 57 -8.94 13.14 -0.29
C ARG A 57 -8.22 12.81 1.00
N LEU A 58 -7.10 13.47 1.27
CA LEU A 58 -6.47 13.42 2.59
C LEU A 58 -7.33 14.17 3.61
N HIS A 59 -8.02 13.43 4.47
CA HIS A 59 -8.69 13.95 5.66
C HIS A 59 -8.03 13.34 6.92
N ASN A 60 -8.18 13.98 8.07
CA ASN A 60 -7.56 13.56 9.35
C ASN A 60 -7.89 12.11 9.77
N LEU A 61 -8.93 11.51 9.19
CA LEU A 61 -9.38 10.15 9.47
C LEU A 61 -8.84 9.08 8.50
N MET A 62 -8.12 9.45 7.43
CA MET A 62 -7.61 8.50 6.42
C MET A 62 -6.77 7.38 7.04
N TYR A 63 -5.94 7.71 8.03
CA TYR A 63 -5.13 6.74 8.78
C TYR A 63 -5.96 5.70 9.55
N LYS A 64 -7.22 6.02 9.87
CA LYS A 64 -8.12 5.15 10.62
C LYS A 64 -8.99 4.27 9.74
N THR A 65 -9.35 4.72 8.54
CA THR A 65 -10.39 4.05 7.73
C THR A 65 -9.96 3.65 6.32
N GLN A 66 -8.87 4.21 5.79
CA GLN A 66 -8.52 4.10 4.36
C GLN A 66 -7.02 3.89 4.12
N TYR A 67 -6.29 3.52 5.18
CA TYR A 67 -4.89 3.12 5.16
C TYR A 67 -4.76 1.65 4.74
N ILE A 68 -3.96 1.39 3.70
CA ILE A 68 -3.49 0.05 3.37
C ILE A 68 -2.11 -0.12 4.04
N ALA A 69 -2.09 -0.73 5.22
CA ALA A 69 -0.85 -1.35 5.72
C ALA A 69 -0.67 -2.69 4.99
N PRO A 70 0.56 -3.11 4.65
CA PRO A 70 0.81 -4.42 4.06
C PRO A 70 0.22 -5.59 4.87
N LEU A 71 0.06 -5.47 6.19
CA LEU A 71 -0.83 -6.31 7.02
C LEU A 71 -0.82 -5.75 8.44
N ARG A 72 -1.97 -5.35 9.01
CA ARG A 72 -2.13 -5.43 10.47
C ARG A 72 -3.32 -6.31 10.78
N VAL A 73 -3.07 -7.61 10.75
CA VAL A 73 -3.95 -8.59 11.34
C VAL A 73 -3.26 -9.04 12.64
N LYS A 74 -3.93 -8.88 13.78
CA LYS A 74 -3.47 -9.48 15.04
C LYS A 74 -3.82 -10.96 14.95
N LEU A 75 -2.92 -11.77 14.38
CA LEU A 75 -3.01 -13.22 14.52
C LEU A 75 -2.52 -13.54 15.91
N ASP A 76 -3.35 -14.19 16.70
CA ASP A 76 -2.94 -14.76 17.98
C ASP A 76 -3.15 -16.28 17.93
N PRO A 77 -2.20 -17.04 17.36
CA PRO A 77 -2.30 -18.50 17.29
C PRO A 77 -2.28 -19.16 18.67
N SER A 78 -1.96 -18.42 19.74
CA SER A 78 -1.97 -18.96 21.11
C SER A 78 -3.38 -19.15 21.68
N GLU A 79 -4.39 -18.53 21.05
CA GLU A 79 -5.81 -18.68 21.41
C GLU A 79 -6.38 -20.06 21.02
N SER A 80 -5.65 -20.88 20.23
CA SER A 80 -6.06 -22.24 19.87
C SER A 80 -4.89 -23.10 19.39
N GLU A 81 -4.78 -24.33 19.91
CA GLU A 81 -3.80 -25.33 19.45
C GLU A 81 -3.95 -25.71 17.95
N ASN A 82 -5.07 -25.37 17.32
CA ASN A 82 -5.34 -25.67 15.90
C ASN A 82 -5.04 -24.49 14.95
N ALA A 83 -4.53 -23.36 15.46
CA ALA A 83 -4.24 -22.19 14.65
C ALA A 83 -2.96 -22.38 13.83
N THR A 84 -3.04 -22.18 12.51
CA THR A 84 -1.89 -22.25 11.59
C THR A 84 -1.81 -21.01 10.70
N VAL A 85 -0.59 -20.60 10.36
CA VAL A 85 -0.31 -19.48 9.44
C VAL A 85 0.37 -20.07 8.20
N ASN A 86 -0.28 -19.95 7.04
CA ASN A 86 0.20 -20.53 5.78
C ASN A 86 0.39 -19.42 4.75
N TYR A 87 1.42 -19.53 3.91
CA TYR A 87 1.61 -18.67 2.75
C TYR A 87 1.89 -19.52 1.51
N LEU A 88 1.42 -19.06 0.35
CA LEU A 88 1.64 -19.70 -0.94
C LEU A 88 2.15 -18.64 -1.91
N SER A 89 3.31 -18.88 -2.53
CA SER A 89 3.84 -18.05 -3.60
C SER A 89 3.73 -18.84 -4.90
N THR A 90 2.99 -18.29 -5.85
CA THR A 90 3.02 -18.72 -7.25
C THR A 90 3.85 -17.67 -7.97
N GLY A 91 5.12 -18.00 -8.25
CA GLY A 91 6.07 -17.10 -8.90
C GLY A 91 5.53 -16.43 -10.15
#